data_AF-A0A5S4ZS97-F1
#
_entry.id   AF-A0A5S4ZS97-F1
#
_cell.length_a   1.000
_cell.length_b   1.000
_cell.length_c   1.000
_cell.angle_alpha   90.00
_cell.angle_beta   90.00
_cell.angle_gamma   90.00
#
_symmetry.space_group_name_H-M   'P 1'
#
loop_
_entity.id
_entity.type
_entity.pdbx_description
1 polymer ?
#
loop_
_entity_poly.entity_id
_entity_poly.type
_entity_poly.pdbx_seq_one_letter_code
_entity_poly.pdbx_strand_id
1 'polypeptide(L)'
;MRVTPGNPGVINLYKSQSENNKNTRAGKTCAKQDRAEISPAGRELQTYRAALKQLPDVRHHRVKEIKERIQNGTYAPSAEKIAEGILREARLDTKV
;
A
#
# COMPACT_ATOMS: atom_id res chain seq x y z
N MET A 1 -69.17 -23.70 31.92
CA MET A 1 -68.39 -22.51 31.53
C MET A 1 -66.99 -22.66 32.12
N ARG A 2 -65.92 -22.75 31.32
CA ARG A 2 -64.53 -22.69 31.79
C ARG A 2 -63.81 -21.64 30.94
N VAL A 3 -63.35 -20.58 31.57
CA VAL A 3 -62.54 -19.53 30.92
C VAL A 3 -61.09 -19.79 31.33
N THR A 4 -60.25 -20.10 30.35
CA THR A 4 -58.81 -20.33 30.54
C THR A 4 -58.11 -18.97 30.71
N PRO A 5 -57.25 -18.77 31.73
CA PRO A 5 -56.55 -17.50 31.87
C PRO A 5 -55.44 -17.39 30.81
N GLY A 6 -55.40 -16.27 30.10
CA GLY A 6 -54.43 -16.00 29.04
C GLY A 6 -52.99 -15.93 29.57
N ASN A 7 -52.08 -16.60 28.87
CA ASN A 7 -50.65 -16.63 29.17
C ASN A 7 -50.00 -15.27 28.86
N PRO A 8 -49.40 -14.55 29.83
CA PRO A 8 -48.84 -13.21 29.65
C PRO A 8 -47.63 -13.13 28.71
N GLY A 9 -47.06 -14.27 28.29
CA GLY A 9 -45.89 -14.31 27.40
C GLY A 9 -46.14 -13.75 26.00
N VAL A 10 -47.38 -13.80 25.49
CA VAL A 10 -47.69 -13.36 24.11
C VAL A 10 -47.63 -11.83 23.95
N ILE A 11 -47.93 -11.07 25.01
CA ILE A 11 -47.92 -9.61 24.99
C ILE A 11 -46.48 -9.08 24.85
N ASN A 12 -45.52 -9.77 25.48
CA ASN A 12 -44.11 -9.39 25.43
C ASN A 12 -43.46 -9.72 24.07
N LEU A 13 -43.91 -10.79 23.40
CA LEU A 13 -43.45 -11.14 22.06
C LEU A 13 -43.90 -10.10 21.01
N TYR A 14 -45.13 -9.57 21.16
CA TYR A 14 -45.64 -8.54 20.26
C TYR A 14 -44.91 -7.20 20.45
N LYS A 15 -44.60 -6.81 21.70
CA LYS A 15 -43.79 -5.61 21.97
C LYS A 15 -42.37 -5.71 21.43
N SER A 16 -41.68 -6.84 21.65
CA SER A 16 -40.30 -7.01 21.17
C SER A 16 -40.20 -7.01 19.64
N GLN A 17 -41.21 -7.50 18.93
CA GLN A 17 -41.23 -7.43 17.47
C GLN A 17 -41.33 -5.98 16.96
N SER A 18 -42.05 -5.11 17.67
CA SER A 18 -42.23 -3.70 17.27
C SER A 18 -40.97 -2.85 17.45
N GLU A 19 -40.14 -3.15 18.45
CA GLU A 19 -38.90 -2.42 18.72
C GLU A 19 -37.77 -2.83 17.77
N ASN A 20 -37.71 -4.11 17.38
CA ASN A 20 -36.77 -4.61 16.40
C ASN A 20 -37.02 -4.06 14.98
N ASN A 21 -38.25 -3.65 14.66
CA ASN A 21 -38.60 -3.08 13.34
C ASN A 21 -38.27 -1.58 13.23
N LYS A 22 -38.11 -0.87 14.36
CA LYS A 22 -37.71 0.55 14.36
C LYS A 22 -36.21 0.75 14.07
N ASN A 23 -35.37 -0.21 14.42
CA ASN A 23 -33.92 -0.12 14.19
C ASN A 23 -33.46 -0.50 12.77
N THR A 24 -34.38 -0.91 11.89
CA THR A 24 -34.08 -1.28 10.49
C THR A 24 -34.49 -0.22 9.47
N ARG A 25 -35.03 0.93 9.93
CA ARG A 25 -35.50 2.03 9.07
C ARG A 25 -34.76 3.36 9.28
N ALA A 26 -33.58 3.34 9.87
CA ALA A 26 -32.59 4.40 9.61
C ALA A 26 -32.03 4.12 8.21
N GLY A 27 -32.77 4.58 7.20
CA GLY A 27 -32.47 4.39 5.79
C GLY A 27 -31.03 4.81 5.52
N LYS A 28 -30.23 3.84 5.09
CA LYS A 28 -28.99 4.09 4.34
C LYS A 28 -29.39 4.84 3.08
N THR A 29 -29.51 6.16 3.15
CA THR A 29 -29.30 7.02 1.99
C THR A 29 -27.82 6.94 1.66
N CYS A 30 -27.41 5.81 1.06
CA CYS A 30 -26.14 5.73 0.37
C CYS A 30 -26.31 6.60 -0.88
N ALA A 31 -26.18 7.92 -0.71
CA ALA A 31 -25.76 8.77 -1.80
C ALA A 31 -24.54 8.06 -2.40
N LYS A 32 -24.58 7.68 -3.67
CA LYS A 32 -23.38 7.22 -4.37
C LYS A 32 -22.40 8.38 -4.32
N GLN A 33 -21.52 8.35 -3.32
CA GLN A 33 -20.38 9.24 -3.22
C GLN A 33 -19.35 8.73 -4.22
N ASP A 34 -18.79 9.65 -5.00
CA ASP A 34 -17.67 9.32 -5.86
C ASP A 34 -16.54 8.76 -5.00
N ARG A 35 -16.11 7.54 -5.33
CA ARG A 35 -15.07 6.81 -4.61
C ARG A 35 -13.85 6.71 -5.50
N ALA A 36 -12.77 7.37 -5.10
CA ALA A 36 -11.47 7.18 -5.71
C ALA A 36 -10.75 6.02 -5.01
N GLU A 37 -10.34 5.00 -5.77
CA GLU A 37 -9.50 3.90 -5.27
C GLU A 37 -8.19 3.85 -6.06
N ILE A 38 -7.10 3.53 -5.36
CA ILE A 38 -5.80 3.30 -6.01
C ILE A 38 -5.90 2.02 -6.83
N SER A 39 -5.56 2.11 -8.12
CA SER A 39 -5.53 0.95 -8.99
C SER A 39 -4.57 -0.14 -8.46
N PRO A 40 -4.80 -1.42 -8.79
CA PRO A 40 -3.90 -2.50 -8.38
C PRO A 40 -2.42 -2.22 -8.74
N ALA A 41 -2.16 -1.75 -9.96
CA ALA A 41 -0.81 -1.35 -10.40
C ALA A 41 -0.25 -0.16 -9.61
N GLY A 42 -1.09 0.81 -9.22
CA GLY A 42 -0.67 1.93 -8.38
C GLY A 42 -0.24 1.47 -6.98
N ARG A 43 -0.92 0.44 -6.44
CA ARG A 43 -0.56 -0.18 -5.16
C ARG A 43 0.78 -0.91 -5.24
N GLU A 44 1.01 -1.65 -6.31
CA GLU A 44 2.30 -2.31 -6.57
C GLU A 44 3.44 -1.29 -6.70
N LEU A 45 3.24 -0.20 -7.45
CA LEU A 45 4.23 0.87 -7.54
C LEU A 45 4.53 1.50 -6.17
N GLN A 46 3.53 1.63 -5.30
CA GLN A 46 3.72 2.14 -3.95
C GLN A 46 4.57 1.20 -3.10
N THR A 47 4.36 -0.11 -3.19
CA THR A 47 5.17 -1.09 -2.45
C THR A 47 6.60 -1.12 -2.95
N TYR A 48 6.83 -1.10 -4.27
CA TYR A 48 8.19 -1.01 -4.83
C TYR A 48 8.90 0.27 -4.44
N ARG A 49 8.22 1.42 -4.47
CA ARG A 49 8.79 2.71 -4.01
C ARG A 49 9.17 2.66 -2.54
N ALA A 50 8.34 2.05 -1.69
CA ALA A 50 8.63 1.90 -0.27
C ALA A 50 9.87 1.01 -0.05
N ALA A 51 9.97 -0.11 -0.77
CA ALA A 51 11.13 -0.99 -0.72
C ALA A 51 12.41 -0.28 -1.18
N LEU A 52 12.36 0.47 -2.29
CA LEU A 52 13.50 1.23 -2.81
C LEU A 52 14.00 2.30 -1.81
N LYS A 53 13.11 2.92 -1.04
CA LYS A 53 13.49 3.89 0.01
C LYS A 53 14.19 3.26 1.21
N GLN A 54 13.99 1.97 1.45
CA GLN A 54 14.65 1.24 2.54
C GLN A 54 16.06 0.78 2.17
N LEU A 55 16.41 0.80 0.89
CA LEU A 55 17.77 0.47 0.46
C LEU A 55 18.73 1.56 0.93
N PRO A 56 19.94 1.18 1.39
CA PRO A 56 20.95 2.15 1.77
C PRO A 56 21.43 2.93 0.54
N ASP A 57 21.61 4.23 0.72
CA ASP A 57 22.15 5.12 -0.31
C ASP A 57 23.51 4.64 -0.83
N VAL A 58 24.32 4.04 0.06
CA VAL A 58 25.65 3.52 -0.26
C VAL A 58 25.68 1.99 -0.17
N ARG A 59 26.08 1.36 -1.27
CA ARG A 59 26.36 -0.08 -1.31
C ARG A 59 27.76 -0.37 -0.77
N HIS A 60 27.89 -0.45 0.55
CA HIS A 60 29.17 -0.63 1.24
C HIS A 60 29.99 -1.84 0.76
N HIS A 61 29.35 -2.97 0.42
CA HIS A 61 30.07 -4.16 -0.08
C HIS A 61 30.86 -3.85 -1.36
N ARG A 62 30.24 -3.15 -2.32
CA ARG A 62 30.84 -2.82 -3.62
C ARG A 62 31.95 -1.80 -3.46
N VAL A 63 31.79 -0.85 -2.54
CA VAL A 63 32.83 0.13 -2.21
C VAL A 63 34.04 -0.58 -1.62
N LYS A 64 33.83 -1.52 -0.70
CA LYS A 64 34.91 -2.30 -0.09
C LYS A 64 35.66 -3.13 -1.13
N GLU A 65 34.95 -3.87 -1.98
CA GLU A 65 35.55 -4.67 -3.06
C GLU A 65 36.42 -3.81 -3.99
N ILE A 66 35.91 -2.65 -4.43
CA ILE A 66 36.67 -1.76 -5.32
C ILE A 66 37.91 -1.20 -4.59
N LYS A 67 37.77 -0.82 -3.32
CA LYS A 67 38.92 -0.34 -2.51
C LYS A 67 40.01 -1.40 -2.40
N GLU A 68 39.66 -2.64 -2.13
CA GLU A 68 40.61 -3.76 -2.06
C GLU A 68 41.30 -3.99 -3.41
N ARG A 69 40.56 -3.95 -4.52
CA ARG A 69 41.14 -4.07 -5.87
C ARG A 69 42.12 -2.94 -6.20
N ILE A 70 41.82 -1.72 -5.76
CA ILE A 70 42.72 -0.58 -5.93
C ILE A 70 43.99 -0.77 -5.09
N GLN A 71 43.86 -1.15 -3.82
CA GLN A 71 45.01 -1.42 -2.93
C GLN A 71 45.90 -2.53 -3.46
N ASN A 72 45.30 -3.58 -4.01
CA ASN A 72 46.03 -4.71 -4.59
C ASN A 72 46.55 -4.43 -6.01
N GLY A 73 46.32 -3.24 -6.57
CA GLY A 73 46.74 -2.87 -7.94
C GLY A 73 46.03 -3.63 -9.07
N THR A 74 44.94 -4.34 -8.78
CA THR A 74 44.17 -5.15 -9.74
C THR A 74 42.95 -4.42 -10.31
N TYR A 75 42.78 -3.15 -9.96
CA TYR A 75 41.73 -2.31 -10.51
C TYR A 75 42.15 -1.78 -11.90
N ALA A 76 41.68 -2.46 -12.95
CA ALA A 76 41.88 -2.07 -14.33
C ALA A 76 40.52 -1.82 -15.01
N PRO A 77 39.98 -0.59 -14.98
CA PRO A 77 38.77 -0.24 -15.74
C PRO A 77 39.07 -0.24 -17.24
N SER A 78 38.15 -0.75 -18.04
CA SER A 78 38.24 -0.69 -19.51
C SER A 78 38.06 0.74 -20.02
N ALA A 79 38.81 1.14 -21.04
CA ALA A 79 38.68 2.46 -21.68
C ALA A 79 37.25 2.75 -22.17
N GLU A 80 36.55 1.75 -22.68
CA GLU A 80 35.15 1.87 -23.12
C GLU A 80 34.23 2.33 -21.99
N LYS A 81 34.30 1.69 -20.81
CA LYS A 81 33.51 2.08 -19.62
C LYS A 81 33.82 3.50 -19.15
N ILE A 82 35.06 3.95 -19.31
CA ILE A 82 35.44 5.33 -18.97
C ILE A 82 34.77 6.31 -19.93
N ALA A 83 34.88 6.05 -21.24
CA ALA A 83 34.25 6.88 -22.26
C ALA A 83 32.72 6.90 -22.14
N GLU A 84 32.10 5.75 -21.87
CA GLU A 84 30.66 5.64 -21.60
C GLU A 84 30.24 6.50 -20.41
N GLY A 85 31.00 6.45 -19.30
CA GLY A 85 30.76 7.27 -18.12
C GLY A 85 30.79 8.77 -18.43
N ILE A 86 31.81 9.22 -19.18
CA ILE A 86 31.94 10.62 -19.61
C ILE A 86 30.76 11.06 -20.47
N LEU A 87 30.41 10.27 -21.49
CA LEU A 87 29.31 10.58 -22.41
C LEU A 87 27.96 10.57 -21.69
N ARG A 88 27.77 9.68 -20.72
CA ARG A 88 26.54 9.60 -19.93
C ARG A 88 26.35 10.87 -19.09
N GLU A 89 27.37 11.31 -18.36
CA GLU A 89 27.29 12.54 -17.56
C GLU A 89 27.06 13.77 -18.45
N ALA A 90 27.78 13.88 -19.57
CA ALA A 90 27.59 14.99 -20.51
C ALA A 90 26.15 15.07 -21.07
N ARG A 91 25.48 13.94 -21.27
CA ARG A 91 24.08 13.89 -21.74
C ARG A 91 23.06 14.22 -20.64
N LEU A 92 23.36 13.89 -19.39
CA LEU A 92 22.48 14.18 -18.26
C LEU A 92 22.42 15.69 -17.98
N ASP A 93 23.56 16.37 -18.10
CA ASP A 93 23.67 17.83 -17.91
C ASP A 93 22.84 18.60 -18.96
N THR A 94 22.79 18.10 -20.21
CA THR A 94 22.00 18.71 -21.29
C THR A 94 20.48 18.51 -21.19
N LYS A 95 19.98 17.68 -20.26
CA LYS A 95 18.55 17.36 -20.11
C LYS A 95 17.85 18.10 -18.96
N VAL A 96 18.46 19.16 -18.44
CA VAL A 96 17.87 20.04 -17.42
C VAL A 96 17.26 21.28 -18.06
#